data_AF-A0A1I0LVK8-F1
#
_entry.id   AF-A0A1I0LVK8-F1
#
_cell.length_a   1.000
_cell.length_b   1.000
_cell.length_c   1.000
_cell.angle_alpha   90.00
_cell.angle_beta   90.00
_cell.angle_gamma   90.00
#
_symmetry.space_group_name_H-M   'P 1'
#
loop_
_entity.id
_entity.type
_entity.pdbx_description
1 polymer ?
#
loop_
_entity_poly.entity_id
_entity_poly.type
_entity_poly.pdbx_seq_one_letter_code
_entity_poly.pdbx_strand_id
1 'polypeptide(L)'
;MRTVVRHAATGEPVPCRVYFRSADGVPYPPHGHRGHINSDGNTWNLDIGGDVRLGATTYSYIDGTCEGWLPLGEVTVEAARGCEYDPLRTTVTIRPGQAGLELMLTRLTDLAATGWYSGDTHVHFVSTLGGELEARGEDVRVTNLLLSQWGHLFTNAEEFTGHPRTSADGHSHVFAGQENRSGMLGHFNLLGLRRPVMPWCTGSAEESELGGGLETALSHWADECHEQGGTVVLAHFSVPNGEAAAVCRRDDRLGPVQHPGVLPLPQRGVPGDAGQRHGQVEQRGADRSPPHLRPRARRRNWATGRGARPCARGPPS
;
A
#
# COMPACT_ATOMS: atom_id res chain seq x y z
N MET A 1 -28.88 10.17 16.06
CA MET A 1 -28.13 11.36 15.60
C MET A 1 -27.61 11.08 14.21
N ARG A 2 -27.88 11.94 13.23
CA ARG A 2 -27.29 11.87 11.89
C ARG A 2 -26.05 12.74 11.84
N THR A 3 -24.90 12.14 11.55
CA THR A 3 -23.63 12.85 11.43
C THR A 3 -23.23 12.94 9.96
N VAL A 4 -22.78 14.12 9.53
CA VAL A 4 -22.20 14.36 8.20
C VAL A 4 -20.81 14.93 8.38
N VAL A 5 -19.82 14.34 7.71
CA VAL A 5 -18.44 14.86 7.66
C VAL A 5 -18.22 15.49 6.30
N ARG A 6 -17.84 16.76 6.27
CA ARG A 6 -17.73 17.56 5.04
C ARG A 6 -16.32 18.05 4.81
N HIS A 7 -15.96 18.20 3.54
CA HIS A 7 -14.79 18.95 3.13
C HIS A 7 -15.01 20.44 3.44
N ALA A 8 -14.11 21.05 4.23
CA ALA A 8 -14.29 22.41 4.72
C ALA A 8 -14.46 23.46 3.60
N ALA A 9 -13.74 23.31 2.48
CA ALA A 9 -13.78 24.28 1.38
C ALA A 9 -14.99 24.12 0.43
N THR A 10 -15.49 22.90 0.21
CA THR A 10 -16.55 22.64 -0.79
C THR A 10 -17.91 22.38 -0.15
N GLY A 11 -17.94 22.01 1.13
CA GLY A 11 -19.14 21.58 1.85
C GLY A 11 -19.64 20.20 1.45
N GLU A 12 -18.98 19.50 0.54
CA GLU A 12 -19.37 18.16 0.10
C GLU A 12 -19.07 17.11 1.18
N PRO A 13 -19.96 16.10 1.36
CA PRO A 13 -19.66 14.97 2.23
C PRO A 13 -18.40 14.23 1.77
N VAL A 14 -17.54 13.85 2.70
CA VAL A 14 -16.29 13.13 2.40
C VAL A 14 -16.19 11.83 3.19
N PRO A 15 -15.86 10.70 2.54
CA PRO A 15 -15.52 9.47 3.24
C PRO A 15 -14.42 9.71 4.27
N CYS A 16 -14.49 9.04 5.41
CA CYS A 16 -13.48 9.16 6.46
C CYS A 16 -13.65 8.03 7.45
N ARG A 17 -12.69 7.89 8.35
CA ARG A 17 -12.91 7.13 9.58
C ARG A 17 -13.31 8.06 10.71
N VAL A 18 -14.24 7.60 11.54
CA VAL A 18 -14.76 8.34 12.70
C VAL A 18 -14.67 7.51 13.97
N TYR A 19 -14.57 8.21 15.09
CA TYR A 19 -14.64 7.63 16.43
C TYR A 19 -15.33 8.61 17.38
N PHE A 20 -16.37 8.13 18.06
CA PHE A 20 -17.11 8.89 19.07
C PHE A 20 -16.91 8.23 20.42
N ARG A 21 -16.71 9.01 21.47
CA ARG A 21 -16.60 8.48 22.83
C ARG A 21 -17.08 9.45 23.91
N SER A 22 -17.37 8.88 25.07
CA SER A 22 -17.58 9.64 26.31
C SER A 22 -16.28 10.29 26.81
N ALA A 23 -16.41 11.19 27.77
CA ALA A 23 -15.28 11.75 28.51
C ALA A 23 -14.43 10.64 29.20
N ASP A 24 -15.08 9.56 29.64
CA ASP A 24 -14.43 8.40 30.28
C ASP A 24 -13.86 7.37 29.28
N GLY A 25 -13.98 7.62 27.97
CA GLY A 25 -13.44 6.71 26.94
C GLY A 25 -14.39 5.64 26.44
N VAL A 26 -15.67 5.64 26.84
CA VAL A 26 -16.65 4.65 26.37
C VAL A 26 -16.99 4.91 24.91
N PRO A 27 -16.80 3.95 23.99
CA PRO A 27 -17.04 4.16 22.56
C PRO A 27 -18.54 4.20 22.22
N TYR A 28 -18.90 5.08 21.29
CA TYR A 28 -20.24 5.21 20.71
C TYR A 28 -20.18 4.98 19.19
N PRO A 29 -19.98 3.73 18.74
CA PRO A 29 -19.87 3.43 17.32
C PRO A 29 -21.17 3.81 16.58
N PRO A 30 -21.10 4.25 15.32
CA PRO A 30 -22.28 4.38 14.49
C PRO A 30 -23.01 3.03 14.32
N HIS A 31 -24.28 3.08 13.96
CA HIS A 31 -25.06 1.88 13.64
C HIS A 31 -24.38 1.08 12.51
N GLY A 32 -24.28 -0.25 12.69
CA GLY A 32 -23.57 -1.14 11.77
C GLY A 32 -22.10 -1.35 12.11
N HIS A 33 -21.55 -0.58 13.05
CA HIS A 33 -20.15 -0.65 13.46
C HIS A 33 -19.99 -1.16 14.90
N ARG A 34 -18.78 -1.62 15.24
CA ARG A 34 -18.47 -2.15 16.57
C ARG A 34 -17.59 -1.20 17.38
N GLY A 35 -17.81 -1.16 18.70
CA GLY A 35 -17.01 -0.34 19.61
C GLY A 35 -15.61 -0.91 19.86
N HIS A 36 -15.38 -2.19 19.53
CA HIS A 36 -14.12 -2.88 19.76
C HIS A 36 -13.92 -4.04 18.77
N ILE A 37 -12.78 -4.05 18.08
CA ILE A 37 -12.27 -5.21 17.34
C ILE A 37 -11.43 -6.07 18.30
N ASN A 38 -11.86 -7.31 18.54
CA ASN A 38 -11.24 -8.27 19.46
C ASN A 38 -9.98 -8.93 18.87
N SER A 39 -8.94 -8.13 18.61
CA SER A 39 -7.65 -8.60 18.06
C SER A 39 -6.52 -8.53 19.09
N ASP A 40 -6.87 -8.52 20.39
CA ASP A 40 -5.92 -8.53 21.52
C ASP A 40 -5.13 -9.84 21.66
N GLY A 41 -5.52 -10.88 20.93
CA GLY A 41 -4.86 -12.18 20.91
C GLY A 41 -3.67 -12.28 19.94
N ASN A 42 -3.08 -11.16 19.54
CA ASN A 42 -2.02 -11.10 18.53
C ASN A 42 -2.45 -11.68 17.17
N THR A 43 -3.66 -11.32 16.72
CA THR A 43 -4.19 -11.68 15.40
C THR A 43 -4.00 -10.54 14.40
N TRP A 44 -3.98 -10.88 13.10
CA TRP A 44 -3.78 -9.89 12.02
C TRP A 44 -5.07 -9.18 11.58
N ASN A 45 -6.25 -9.61 12.04
CA ASN A 45 -7.54 -9.04 11.65
C ASN A 45 -7.84 -7.74 12.40
N LEU A 46 -7.07 -6.68 12.14
CA LEU A 46 -7.24 -5.36 12.75
C LEU A 46 -8.33 -4.53 12.06
N ASP A 47 -8.80 -5.02 10.93
CA ASP A 47 -9.70 -4.42 9.96
C ASP A 47 -10.82 -5.41 9.63
N ILE A 48 -12.04 -5.13 10.11
CA ILE A 48 -13.17 -6.07 10.00
C ILE A 48 -14.46 -5.31 9.70
N GLY A 49 -15.00 -5.50 8.51
CA GLY A 49 -16.35 -5.05 8.16
C GLY A 49 -16.51 -3.53 8.08
N GLY A 50 -15.46 -2.81 7.67
CA GLY A 50 -15.44 -1.34 7.61
C GLY A 50 -15.09 -0.68 8.95
N ASP A 51 -14.57 -1.44 9.91
CA ASP A 51 -13.95 -0.91 11.13
C ASP A 51 -12.46 -1.23 11.13
N VAL A 52 -11.64 -0.31 11.65
CA VAL A 52 -10.17 -0.49 11.78
C VAL A 52 -9.71 -0.19 13.19
N ARG A 53 -8.80 -1.02 13.70
CA ARG A 53 -8.19 -0.86 15.01
C ARG A 53 -6.82 -0.22 14.90
N LEU A 54 -6.68 0.97 15.48
CA LEU A 54 -5.42 1.69 15.62
C LEU A 54 -5.07 1.79 17.12
N GLY A 55 -4.07 1.00 17.54
CA GLY A 55 -3.73 0.86 18.95
C GLY A 55 -4.88 0.25 19.76
N ALA A 56 -5.39 1.00 20.73
CA ALA A 56 -6.53 0.58 21.57
C ALA A 56 -7.89 1.07 21.03
N THR A 57 -7.91 1.85 19.94
CA THR A 57 -9.11 2.51 19.44
C THR A 57 -9.61 1.82 18.18
N THR A 58 -10.90 1.51 18.13
CA THR A 58 -11.59 1.07 16.92
C THR A 58 -12.29 2.27 16.28
N TYR A 59 -11.94 2.55 15.03
CA TYR A 59 -12.57 3.56 14.20
C TYR A 59 -13.51 2.90 13.20
N SER A 60 -14.50 3.65 12.76
CA SER A 60 -15.51 3.22 11.79
C SER A 60 -15.36 4.01 10.50
N TYR A 61 -15.16 3.33 9.37
CA TYR A 61 -15.19 3.96 8.06
C TYR A 61 -16.62 4.26 7.64
N ILE A 62 -16.85 5.49 7.20
CA ILE A 62 -18.15 5.98 6.76
C ILE A 62 -18.02 6.62 5.38
N ASP A 63 -19.06 6.51 4.57
CA ASP A 63 -19.15 7.19 3.27
C ASP A 63 -19.67 8.63 3.43
N GLY A 64 -18.98 9.41 4.26
CA GLY A 64 -19.27 10.81 4.59
C GLY A 64 -20.51 11.07 5.45
N THR A 65 -21.35 10.06 5.67
CA THR A 65 -22.49 10.13 6.59
C THR A 65 -22.61 8.88 7.42
N CYS A 66 -23.07 9.03 8.67
CA CYS A 66 -23.42 7.90 9.51
C CYS A 66 -24.55 8.27 10.47
N GLU A 67 -25.20 7.26 11.03
CA GLU A 67 -26.21 7.43 12.06
C GLU A 67 -25.84 6.62 13.30
N GLY A 68 -26.12 7.15 14.47
CA GLY A 68 -25.81 6.48 15.73
C GLY A 68 -26.52 7.11 16.92
N TRP A 69 -26.47 6.41 18.04
CA TRP A 69 -26.89 6.95 19.33
C TRP A 69 -25.72 7.71 19.98
N LEU A 70 -25.96 8.94 20.44
CA LEU A 70 -25.02 9.72 21.23
C LEU A 70 -25.73 10.22 22.50
N PRO A 71 -25.05 10.26 23.66
CA PRO A 71 -25.64 10.78 24.89
C PRO A 71 -25.85 12.30 24.81
N LEU A 72 -26.78 12.82 25.62
CA LEU A 72 -26.86 14.26 25.88
C LEU A 72 -25.62 14.71 26.65
N GLY A 73 -25.09 15.88 26.31
CA GLY A 73 -23.88 16.43 26.93
C GLY A 73 -22.64 16.26 26.05
N GLU A 74 -21.47 16.16 26.68
CA GLU A 74 -20.19 16.16 25.99
C GLU A 74 -19.86 14.82 25.34
N VAL A 75 -19.48 14.87 24.07
CA VAL A 75 -18.97 13.74 23.29
C VAL A 75 -17.66 14.17 22.65
N THR A 76 -16.60 13.40 22.84
CA THR A 76 -15.35 13.58 22.07
C THR A 76 -15.50 12.87 20.73
N VAL A 77 -15.15 13.57 19.66
CA VAL A 77 -15.23 13.09 18.28
C VAL A 77 -13.87 13.20 17.65
N GLU A 78 -13.46 12.12 16.99
CA GLU A 78 -12.26 12.05 16.17
C GLU A 78 -12.68 11.67 14.75
N ALA A 79 -12.17 12.38 13.74
CA ALA A 79 -12.40 12.09 12.33
C ALA A 79 -11.10 12.29 11.54
N ALA A 80 -10.78 11.38 10.63
CA ALA A 80 -9.55 11.45 9.84
C ALA A 80 -9.76 10.91 8.42
N ARG A 81 -9.00 11.48 7.47
CA ARG A 81 -9.04 11.12 6.05
C ARG A 81 -7.63 11.23 5.45
N GLY A 82 -6.82 10.17 5.57
CA GLY A 82 -5.51 10.13 4.94
C GLY A 82 -4.51 11.17 5.42
N CYS A 83 -3.39 11.27 4.70
CA CYS A 83 -2.31 12.21 5.01
C CYS A 83 -2.48 13.60 4.38
N GLU A 84 -3.45 13.77 3.47
CA GLU A 84 -3.71 15.05 2.79
C GLU A 84 -4.72 15.93 3.53
N TYR A 85 -5.29 15.45 4.65
CA TYR A 85 -6.22 16.20 5.49
C TYR A 85 -5.70 16.36 6.91
N ASP A 86 -6.11 17.46 7.54
CA ASP A 86 -5.90 17.69 8.97
C ASP A 86 -6.90 16.83 9.77
N PRO A 87 -6.45 15.90 10.62
CA PRO A 87 -7.35 15.08 11.43
C PRO A 87 -8.07 15.96 12.47
N LEU A 88 -9.38 15.77 12.56
CA LEU A 88 -10.21 16.46 13.54
C LEU A 88 -10.24 15.67 14.85
N ARG A 89 -9.96 16.35 15.96
CA ARG A 89 -10.33 15.89 17.31
C ARG A 89 -10.95 17.04 18.08
N THR A 90 -12.20 16.88 18.50
CA THR A 90 -12.95 17.94 19.17
C THR A 90 -13.97 17.38 20.16
N THR A 91 -14.43 18.22 21.09
CA THR A 91 -15.55 17.90 21.98
C THR A 91 -16.78 18.67 21.52
N VAL A 92 -17.89 17.96 21.33
CA VAL A 92 -19.18 18.55 20.95
C VAL A 92 -20.19 18.36 22.07
N THR A 93 -21.09 19.34 22.25
CA THR A 93 -22.18 19.23 23.23
C THR A 93 -23.48 18.88 22.51
N ILE A 94 -23.98 17.67 22.74
CA ILE A 94 -25.25 17.18 22.19
C ILE A 94 -26.42 17.71 23.03
N ARG A 95 -27.33 18.45 22.39
CA ARG A 95 -28.48 19.10 23.03
C ARG A 95 -29.76 18.28 22.91
N PRO A 96 -30.73 18.43 23.84
CA PRO A 96 -32.06 17.84 23.68
C PRO A 96 -32.70 18.22 22.34
N GLY A 97 -33.25 17.23 21.63
CA GLY A 97 -33.89 17.43 20.33
C GLY A 97 -32.93 17.61 19.15
N GLN A 98 -31.61 17.63 19.37
CA GLN A 98 -30.64 17.70 18.28
C GLN A 98 -30.64 16.41 17.46
N ALA A 99 -30.96 16.52 16.17
CA ALA A 99 -31.02 15.39 15.24
C ALA A 99 -29.80 15.27 14.33
N GLY A 100 -29.04 16.36 14.15
CA GLY A 100 -27.90 16.45 13.24
C GLY A 100 -26.61 16.89 13.93
N LEU A 101 -25.48 16.36 13.44
CA LEU A 101 -24.12 16.79 13.75
C LEU A 101 -23.35 16.97 12.44
N GLU A 102 -22.69 18.12 12.28
CA GLU A 102 -21.80 18.34 11.14
C GLU A 102 -20.36 18.52 11.63
N LEU A 103 -19.44 17.86 10.93
CA LEU A 103 -18.00 17.91 11.19
C LEU A 103 -17.30 18.36 9.91
N MET A 104 -16.21 19.10 10.04
CA MET A 104 -15.47 19.65 8.91
C MET A 104 -14.04 19.10 8.93
N LEU A 105 -13.60 18.55 7.80
CA LEU A 105 -12.21 18.16 7.56
C LEU A 105 -11.57 19.14 6.58
N THR A 106 -10.39 19.64 6.93
CA THR A 106 -9.65 20.60 6.12
C THR A 106 -8.59 19.85 5.33
N ARG A 107 -8.64 19.94 4.00
CA ARG A 107 -7.57 19.45 3.13
C ARG A 107 -6.35 20.37 3.26
N LEU A 108 -5.19 19.77 3.52
CA LEU A 108 -3.89 20.45 3.66
C LEU A 108 -3.18 20.62 2.32
N THR A 109 -3.31 19.62 1.44
CA THR A 109 -2.71 19.61 0.09
C THR A 109 -3.57 18.79 -0.86
N ASP A 110 -3.44 19.03 -2.17
CA ASP A 110 -4.01 18.18 -3.23
C ASP A 110 -2.87 17.70 -4.12
N LEU A 111 -2.30 16.55 -3.76
CA LEU A 111 -1.19 15.97 -4.49
C LEU A 111 -1.64 15.48 -5.88
N ALA A 112 -2.88 15.00 -5.99
CA ALA A 112 -3.45 14.52 -7.24
C ALA A 112 -3.57 15.64 -8.29
N ALA A 113 -3.90 16.87 -7.86
CA ALA A 113 -3.89 18.04 -8.74
C ALA A 113 -2.49 18.35 -9.33
N THR A 114 -1.42 17.83 -8.71
CA THR A 114 -0.04 17.96 -9.19
C THR A 114 0.49 16.67 -9.85
N GLY A 115 -0.36 15.68 -10.09
CA GLY A 115 -0.01 14.41 -10.74
C GLY A 115 0.61 13.36 -9.81
N TRP A 116 0.54 13.55 -8.50
CA TRP A 116 0.97 12.57 -7.50
C TRP A 116 -0.24 11.84 -6.91
N TYR A 117 -0.22 10.52 -6.91
CA TYR A 117 -1.35 9.70 -6.46
C TYR A 117 -0.92 8.82 -5.28
N SER A 118 -1.74 8.79 -4.23
CA SER A 118 -1.54 7.95 -3.05
C SER A 118 -1.72 6.47 -3.41
N GLY A 119 -0.78 5.64 -2.97
CA GLY A 119 -0.80 4.20 -3.24
C GLY A 119 -0.50 3.39 -1.98
N ASP A 120 -1.29 2.35 -1.76
CA ASP A 120 -1.01 1.29 -0.81
C ASP A 120 -0.72 -0.01 -1.57
N THR A 121 0.50 -0.51 -1.43
CA THR A 121 0.99 -1.66 -2.19
C THR A 121 0.88 -2.98 -1.43
N HIS A 122 0.40 -2.98 -0.17
CA HIS A 122 0.45 -4.16 0.68
C HIS A 122 -0.70 -4.22 1.70
N VAL A 123 -1.87 -4.65 1.25
CA VAL A 123 -3.07 -4.83 2.09
C VAL A 123 -3.49 -6.30 2.14
N HIS A 124 -4.02 -6.75 3.28
CA HIS A 124 -4.51 -8.12 3.51
C HIS A 124 -5.86 -8.13 4.20
N PHE A 125 -6.54 -9.28 4.20
CA PHE A 125 -7.70 -9.61 5.07
C PHE A 125 -9.00 -8.82 4.87
N VAL A 126 -9.08 -7.92 3.88
CA VAL A 126 -10.30 -7.22 3.48
C VAL A 126 -10.82 -7.71 2.14
N SER A 127 -12.12 -7.57 1.89
CA SER A 127 -12.69 -7.76 0.55
C SER A 127 -12.34 -6.57 -0.35
N THR A 128 -12.48 -6.70 -1.67
CA THR A 128 -12.31 -5.55 -2.59
C THR A 128 -13.37 -4.45 -2.36
N LEU A 129 -14.54 -4.82 -1.83
CA LEU A 129 -15.58 -3.88 -1.39
C LEU A 129 -15.15 -3.12 -0.13
N GLY A 130 -14.67 -3.84 0.88
CA GLY A 130 -14.15 -3.24 2.12
C GLY A 130 -12.94 -2.35 1.84
N GLY A 131 -11.94 -2.87 1.13
CA GLY A 131 -10.73 -2.13 0.78
C GLY A 131 -11.00 -0.84 0.01
N GLU A 132 -12.05 -0.78 -0.83
CA GLU A 132 -12.41 0.47 -1.52
C GLU A 132 -13.03 1.48 -0.55
N LEU A 133 -13.88 1.02 0.38
CA LEU A 133 -14.43 1.90 1.41
C LEU A 133 -13.32 2.51 2.26
N GLU A 134 -12.35 1.69 2.69
CA GLU A 134 -11.20 2.15 3.47
C GLU A 134 -10.29 3.08 2.65
N ALA A 135 -9.99 2.72 1.40
CA ALA A 135 -9.20 3.56 0.50
C ALA A 135 -9.85 4.93 0.29
N ARG A 136 -11.17 4.96 0.04
CA ARG A 136 -11.92 6.22 -0.04
C ARG A 136 -11.87 6.96 1.29
N GLY A 137 -12.01 6.26 2.42
CA GLY A 137 -11.93 6.80 3.77
C GLY A 137 -10.58 7.43 4.11
N GLU A 138 -9.49 6.91 3.56
CA GLU A 138 -8.11 7.39 3.77
C GLU A 138 -7.56 8.21 2.59
N ASP A 139 -8.40 8.61 1.63
CA ASP A 139 -7.98 9.33 0.40
C ASP A 139 -6.85 8.61 -0.38
N VAL A 140 -6.87 7.27 -0.39
CA VAL A 140 -5.96 6.41 -1.14
C VAL A 140 -6.51 6.16 -2.55
N ARG A 141 -5.68 6.40 -3.57
CA ARG A 141 -6.06 6.29 -4.99
C ARG A 141 -5.93 4.88 -5.52
N VAL A 142 -4.86 4.17 -5.15
CA VAL A 142 -4.59 2.80 -5.62
C VAL A 142 -4.24 1.91 -4.44
N THR A 143 -5.00 0.84 -4.24
CA THR A 143 -4.78 -0.13 -3.18
C THR A 143 -4.55 -1.51 -3.79
N ASN A 144 -3.52 -2.22 -3.35
CA ASN A 144 -3.25 -3.60 -3.76
C ASN A 144 -3.63 -4.55 -2.61
N LEU A 145 -4.79 -5.19 -2.75
CA LEU A 145 -5.21 -6.28 -1.89
C LEU A 145 -4.43 -7.53 -2.31
N LEU A 146 -3.58 -8.04 -1.42
CA LEU A 146 -2.68 -9.14 -1.71
C LEU A 146 -3.27 -10.42 -1.15
N LEU A 147 -3.66 -11.30 -2.06
CA LEU A 147 -4.08 -12.64 -1.72
C LEU A 147 -2.85 -13.45 -1.31
N SER A 148 -2.90 -14.19 -0.20
CA SER A 148 -1.77 -15.00 0.25
C SER A 148 -2.22 -16.22 1.07
N GLN A 149 -1.26 -17.10 1.34
CA GLN A 149 -1.48 -18.39 1.99
C GLN A 149 -0.78 -18.42 3.34
N TRP A 150 -1.45 -18.87 4.40
CA TRP A 150 -0.88 -19.20 5.71
C TRP A 150 -1.18 -20.66 6.04
N GLY A 151 -0.28 -21.57 5.66
CA GLY A 151 -0.52 -23.01 5.81
C GLY A 151 -1.70 -23.45 4.94
N HIS A 152 -2.79 -23.92 5.55
CA HIS A 152 -4.01 -24.30 4.83
C HIS A 152 -5.02 -23.15 4.66
N LEU A 153 -4.75 -21.97 5.21
CA LEU A 153 -5.57 -20.78 5.00
C LEU A 153 -5.15 -20.09 3.70
N PHE A 154 -6.10 -19.80 2.81
CA PHE A 154 -5.91 -18.95 1.64
C PHE A 154 -6.80 -17.72 1.82
N THR A 155 -6.21 -16.53 1.82
CA THR A 155 -6.94 -15.28 2.02
C THR A 155 -7.48 -14.76 0.69
N ASN A 156 -8.76 -14.37 0.69
CA ASN A 156 -9.41 -13.63 -0.40
C ASN A 156 -9.29 -14.29 -1.79
N ALA A 157 -9.18 -15.61 -1.87
CA ALA A 157 -9.02 -16.34 -3.14
C ALA A 157 -10.15 -16.06 -4.16
N GLU A 158 -11.34 -15.79 -3.66
CA GLU A 158 -12.54 -15.44 -4.41
C GLU A 158 -12.53 -14.02 -5.00
N GLU A 159 -11.66 -13.15 -4.52
CA GLU A 159 -11.61 -11.74 -4.92
C GLU A 159 -10.78 -11.51 -6.20
N PHE A 160 -10.03 -12.53 -6.68
CA PHE A 160 -9.18 -12.37 -7.85
C PHE A 160 -10.00 -12.26 -9.14
N THR A 161 -9.91 -11.10 -9.80
CA THR A 161 -10.60 -10.85 -11.07
C THR A 161 -9.64 -10.49 -12.22
N GLY A 162 -8.37 -10.23 -11.94
CA GLY A 162 -7.37 -9.81 -12.93
C GLY A 162 -7.52 -8.36 -13.43
N HIS A 163 -8.44 -7.58 -12.84
CA HIS A 163 -8.68 -6.18 -13.15
C HIS A 163 -9.11 -5.41 -11.89
N PRO A 164 -8.84 -4.10 -11.78
CA PRO A 164 -9.15 -3.36 -10.57
C PRO A 164 -10.67 -3.21 -10.40
N ARG A 165 -11.11 -3.30 -9.15
CA ARG A 165 -12.38 -2.70 -8.72
C ARG A 165 -12.19 -1.20 -8.64
N THR A 166 -13.11 -0.45 -9.22
CA THR A 166 -13.07 1.02 -9.23
C THR A 166 -14.33 1.56 -8.56
N SER A 167 -14.10 2.54 -7.69
CA SER A 167 -15.16 3.28 -7.00
C SER A 167 -16.09 3.99 -7.97
N ALA A 168 -17.31 4.26 -7.52
CA ALA A 168 -18.35 4.87 -8.36
C ALA A 168 -17.96 6.28 -8.86
N ASP A 169 -17.15 7.02 -8.09
CA ASP A 169 -16.61 8.32 -8.48
C ASP A 169 -15.37 8.22 -9.39
N GLY A 170 -14.83 7.01 -9.57
CA GLY A 170 -13.65 6.75 -10.40
C GLY A 170 -12.33 7.19 -9.78
N HIS A 171 -12.27 7.48 -8.48
CA HIS A 171 -11.08 8.05 -7.83
C HIS A 171 -10.20 7.04 -7.09
N SER A 172 -10.81 6.02 -6.48
CA SER A 172 -10.12 4.93 -5.78
C SER A 172 -10.25 3.62 -6.54
N HIS A 173 -9.13 2.91 -6.65
CA HIS A 173 -9.01 1.63 -7.34
C HIS A 173 -8.40 0.58 -6.40
N VAL A 174 -9.04 -0.58 -6.29
CA VAL A 174 -8.54 -1.72 -5.52
C VAL A 174 -8.21 -2.86 -6.46
N PHE A 175 -6.96 -3.29 -6.47
CA PHE A 175 -6.47 -4.39 -7.30
C PHE A 175 -6.20 -5.61 -6.43
N ALA A 176 -6.91 -6.71 -6.69
CA ALA A 176 -6.61 -8.01 -6.10
C ALA A 176 -5.38 -8.64 -6.80
N GLY A 177 -4.22 -8.55 -6.17
CA GLY A 177 -2.95 -9.15 -6.59
C GLY A 177 -2.57 -10.32 -5.68
N GLN A 178 -1.29 -10.65 -5.60
CA GLN A 178 -0.82 -11.71 -4.70
C GLN A 178 0.41 -11.27 -3.92
N GLU A 179 0.51 -11.69 -2.66
CA GLU A 179 1.80 -11.77 -1.97
C GLU A 179 2.25 -13.23 -2.00
N ASN A 180 3.26 -13.52 -2.84
CA ASN A 180 3.86 -14.84 -2.87
C ASN A 180 5.04 -14.91 -1.92
N ARG A 181 5.09 -15.95 -1.08
CA ARG A 181 5.96 -15.97 0.11
C ARG A 181 6.79 -17.23 0.22
N SER A 182 8.06 -17.07 0.57
CA SER A 182 8.92 -18.17 0.98
C SER A 182 9.71 -17.76 2.20
N GLY A 183 9.67 -18.55 3.27
CA GLY A 183 10.11 -18.07 4.58
C GLY A 183 11.58 -17.71 4.62
N MET A 184 12.43 -18.52 3.97
CA MET A 184 13.86 -18.23 3.91
C MET A 184 14.23 -17.28 2.77
N LEU A 185 13.51 -17.32 1.64
CA LEU A 185 13.92 -16.60 0.43
C LEU A 185 13.40 -15.16 0.40
N GLY A 186 12.21 -14.91 0.93
CA GLY A 186 11.55 -13.61 0.99
C GLY A 186 10.13 -13.62 0.42
N HIS A 187 9.50 -12.45 0.43
CA HIS A 187 8.13 -12.24 -0.01
C HIS A 187 8.06 -11.21 -1.14
N PHE A 188 7.25 -11.49 -2.16
CA PHE A 188 6.98 -10.57 -3.26
C PHE A 188 5.51 -10.22 -3.39
N ASN A 189 5.26 -8.93 -3.48
CA ASN A 189 3.99 -8.37 -3.91
C ASN A 189 4.00 -8.38 -5.44
N LEU A 190 3.11 -9.15 -6.03
CA LEU A 190 2.92 -9.29 -7.46
C LEU A 190 1.74 -8.39 -7.87
N LEU A 191 2.05 -7.19 -8.32
CA LEU A 191 1.08 -6.14 -8.62
C LEU A 191 0.64 -6.22 -10.09
N GLY A 192 -0.63 -5.96 -10.37
CA GLY A 192 -1.16 -5.90 -11.74
C GLY A 192 -1.32 -7.27 -12.43
N LEU A 193 -1.40 -8.36 -11.67
CA LEU A 193 -1.59 -9.70 -12.21
C LEU A 193 -2.90 -9.85 -12.98
N ARG A 194 -2.84 -10.54 -14.12
CA ARG A 194 -3.99 -10.89 -14.97
C ARG A 194 -4.50 -12.31 -14.70
N ARG A 195 -3.61 -13.18 -14.25
CA ARG A 195 -3.87 -14.56 -13.82
C ARG A 195 -3.08 -14.85 -12.53
N PRO A 196 -3.57 -15.72 -11.64
CA PRO A 196 -2.81 -16.11 -10.46
C PRO A 196 -1.51 -16.83 -10.85
N VAL A 197 -0.47 -16.63 -10.03
CA VAL A 197 0.83 -17.31 -10.11
C VAL A 197 0.92 -18.30 -8.95
N MET A 198 1.22 -19.55 -9.26
CA MET A 198 1.23 -20.67 -8.31
C MET A 198 2.64 -21.25 -8.13
N PRO A 199 2.94 -21.88 -6.99
CA PRO A 199 2.17 -21.84 -5.74
C PRO A 199 2.21 -20.44 -5.11
N TRP A 200 1.27 -20.14 -4.19
CA TRP A 200 1.25 -18.86 -3.47
C TRP A 200 2.41 -18.78 -2.47
N CYS A 201 2.64 -19.85 -1.72
CA CYS A 201 3.77 -19.95 -0.81
C CYS A 201 4.63 -21.19 -1.10
N THR A 202 5.92 -21.15 -0.71
CA THR A 202 6.79 -22.33 -0.77
C THR A 202 7.89 -22.38 0.30
N GLY A 203 8.24 -23.59 0.75
CA GLY A 203 9.49 -23.86 1.48
C GLY A 203 9.54 -23.49 2.97
N SER A 204 8.40 -23.30 3.65
CA SER A 204 8.38 -22.89 5.07
C SER A 204 7.09 -23.29 5.80
N ALA A 205 7.25 -23.75 7.04
CA ALA A 205 6.14 -23.89 7.97
C ALA A 205 5.67 -22.49 8.40
N GLU A 206 4.36 -22.26 8.46
CA GLU A 206 3.63 -21.00 8.70
C GLU A 206 3.15 -20.26 7.44
N GLU A 207 3.98 -20.09 6.41
CA GLU A 207 3.49 -19.57 5.12
C GLU A 207 2.91 -20.68 4.25
N SER A 208 3.65 -21.78 4.10
CA SER A 208 3.23 -22.96 3.35
C SER A 208 2.75 -24.06 4.29
N GLU A 209 2.29 -25.17 3.73
CA GLU A 209 1.92 -26.36 4.50
C GLU A 209 3.13 -26.93 5.28
N LEU A 210 2.85 -27.48 6.47
CA LEU A 210 3.90 -28.08 7.30
C LEU A 210 4.54 -29.27 6.56
N GLY A 211 5.86 -29.23 6.39
CA GLY A 211 6.60 -30.23 5.63
C GLY A 211 6.59 -30.00 4.10
N GLY A 212 6.03 -28.87 3.64
CA GLY A 212 6.10 -28.44 2.25
C GLY A 212 7.53 -28.22 1.78
N GLY A 213 7.84 -28.68 0.57
CA GLY A 213 9.14 -28.51 -0.07
C GLY A 213 9.32 -27.10 -0.64
N LEU A 214 10.55 -26.81 -1.07
CA LEU A 214 10.82 -25.65 -1.94
C LEU A 214 10.51 -26.05 -3.39
N GLU A 215 9.33 -25.66 -3.87
CA GLU A 215 8.77 -26.02 -5.18
C GLU A 215 9.15 -25.03 -6.28
N THR A 216 9.41 -23.77 -5.90
CA THR A 216 9.73 -22.71 -6.85
C THR A 216 10.68 -21.68 -6.26
N ALA A 217 11.27 -20.85 -7.12
CA ALA A 217 12.16 -19.77 -6.73
C ALA A 217 11.45 -18.41 -6.86
N LEU A 218 11.90 -17.42 -6.08
CA LEU A 218 11.38 -16.05 -6.19
C LEU A 218 11.50 -15.48 -7.61
N SER A 219 12.56 -15.85 -8.33
CA SER A 219 12.77 -15.41 -9.71
C SER A 219 11.69 -15.91 -10.67
N HIS A 220 11.14 -17.11 -10.42
CA HIS A 220 10.06 -17.64 -11.26
C HIS A 220 8.78 -16.83 -11.09
N TRP A 221 8.39 -16.52 -9.83
CA TRP A 221 7.26 -15.63 -9.57
C TRP A 221 7.44 -14.25 -10.20
N ALA A 222 8.66 -13.71 -10.13
CA ALA A 222 8.95 -12.42 -10.75
C ALA A 222 8.83 -12.47 -12.28
N ASP A 223 9.37 -13.52 -12.92
CA ASP A 223 9.30 -13.68 -14.37
C ASP A 223 7.84 -13.87 -14.83
N GLU A 224 7.04 -14.69 -14.15
CA GLU A 224 5.60 -14.87 -14.42
C GLU A 224 4.77 -13.58 -14.22
N CYS A 225 5.16 -12.72 -13.27
CA CYS A 225 4.51 -11.43 -13.06
C CYS A 225 4.85 -10.48 -14.22
N HIS A 226 6.11 -10.39 -14.63
CA HIS A 226 6.53 -9.54 -15.76
C HIS A 226 5.96 -10.00 -17.10
N GLU A 227 5.83 -11.31 -17.32
CA GLU A 227 5.17 -11.85 -18.53
C GLU A 227 3.72 -11.37 -18.67
N GLN A 228 3.06 -11.06 -17.56
CA GLN A 228 1.72 -10.49 -17.53
C GLN A 228 1.71 -8.95 -17.62
N GLY A 229 2.89 -8.31 -17.68
CA GLY A 229 3.05 -6.87 -17.59
C GLY A 229 2.88 -6.31 -16.17
N GLY A 230 2.95 -7.17 -15.16
CA GLY A 230 2.86 -6.79 -13.75
C GLY A 230 4.16 -6.19 -13.20
N THR A 231 4.10 -5.70 -11.96
CA THR A 231 5.25 -5.15 -11.23
C THR A 231 5.52 -5.97 -9.98
N VAL A 232 6.78 -6.32 -9.77
CA VAL A 232 7.23 -7.06 -8.59
C VAL A 232 7.81 -6.07 -7.58
N VAL A 233 7.29 -6.09 -6.36
CA VAL A 233 7.77 -5.27 -5.24
C VAL A 233 8.15 -6.20 -4.09
N LEU A 234 9.29 -5.91 -3.44
CA LEU A 234 9.65 -6.60 -2.21
C LEU A 234 8.67 -6.19 -1.10
N ALA A 235 7.98 -7.15 -0.51
CA ALA A 235 6.88 -6.89 0.43
C ALA A 235 7.38 -6.20 1.70
N HIS A 236 8.41 -6.80 2.30
CA HIS A 236 9.15 -6.28 3.44
C HIS A 236 10.48 -7.04 3.55
N PHE A 237 11.44 -6.49 4.30
CA PHE A 237 12.71 -7.16 4.56
C PHE A 237 12.50 -8.33 5.54
N SER A 238 12.24 -9.53 5.01
CA SER A 238 12.02 -10.75 5.79
C SER A 238 13.22 -11.11 6.66
N VAL A 239 13.01 -11.80 7.79
CA VAL A 239 14.11 -12.33 8.60
C VAL A 239 14.02 -13.86 8.59
N PRO A 240 14.92 -14.57 7.87
CA PRO A 240 16.10 -14.07 7.14
C PRO A 240 15.82 -13.50 5.73
N ASN A 241 16.68 -12.59 5.28
CA ASN A 241 16.59 -11.85 4.00
C ASN A 241 17.26 -12.61 2.83
N GLY A 242 16.99 -13.91 2.65
CA GLY A 242 17.76 -14.79 1.76
C GLY A 242 17.99 -14.25 0.34
N GLU A 243 17.04 -14.47 -0.57
CA GLU A 243 17.16 -14.05 -1.97
C GLU A 243 16.71 -12.60 -2.22
N ALA A 244 16.03 -11.97 -1.27
CA ALA A 244 15.64 -10.56 -1.33
C ALA A 244 16.82 -9.65 -1.73
N ALA A 245 18.00 -9.86 -1.15
CA ALA A 245 19.21 -9.09 -1.47
C ALA A 245 19.79 -9.39 -2.87
N ALA A 246 19.57 -10.59 -3.41
CA ALA A 246 20.05 -10.99 -4.73
C ALA A 246 19.14 -10.45 -5.86
N VAL A 247 17.83 -10.35 -5.61
CA VAL A 247 16.87 -9.80 -6.57
C VAL A 247 17.02 -8.28 -6.72
N CYS A 248 17.29 -7.55 -5.63
CA CYS A 248 17.62 -6.11 -5.70
C CYS A 248 18.88 -5.79 -6.54
N ARG A 249 19.75 -6.78 -6.82
CA ARG A 249 21.00 -6.59 -7.57
C ARG A 249 20.89 -6.84 -9.07
N ARG A 250 19.79 -7.42 -9.56
CA ARG A 250 19.51 -7.59 -10.99
C ARG A 250 18.50 -6.51 -11.40
N ASP A 251 19.06 -5.34 -11.71
CA ASP A 251 18.46 -4.01 -11.86
C ASP A 251 17.43 -3.83 -13.01
N ASP A 252 16.75 -4.89 -13.45
CA ASP A 252 15.67 -4.85 -14.46
C ASP A 252 14.39 -5.60 -14.02
N ARG A 253 14.37 -6.17 -12.80
CA ARG A 253 13.27 -7.04 -12.31
C ARG A 253 12.48 -6.50 -11.11
N LEU A 254 12.85 -5.34 -10.58
CA LEU A 254 12.05 -4.61 -9.60
C LEU A 254 11.67 -3.31 -10.27
N GLY A 255 10.40 -3.19 -10.66
CA GLY A 255 9.91 -1.99 -11.32
C GLY A 255 9.70 -0.86 -10.31
N PRO A 256 10.11 0.39 -10.60
CA PRO A 256 9.45 1.51 -9.97
C PRO A 256 7.97 1.50 -10.41
N VAL A 257 7.03 1.77 -9.50
CA VAL A 257 5.61 1.96 -9.86
C VAL A 257 5.53 3.21 -10.73
N GLN A 258 5.60 3.04 -12.05
CA GLN A 258 5.49 4.13 -13.02
C GLN A 258 4.17 3.99 -13.78
N HIS A 259 3.43 5.09 -13.82
CA HIS A 259 2.21 5.23 -14.59
C HIS A 259 2.54 5.11 -16.09
N PRO A 260 1.83 4.29 -16.90
CA PRO A 260 2.05 4.27 -18.33
C PRO A 260 1.54 5.60 -18.94
N GLY A 261 2.49 6.44 -19.35
CA GLY A 261 2.33 7.44 -20.43
C GLY A 261 1.47 8.67 -20.12
N VAL A 262 2.08 9.71 -19.56
CA VAL A 262 1.70 11.09 -19.91
C VAL A 262 2.49 11.47 -21.15
N LEU A 263 1.84 11.51 -22.31
CA LEU A 263 2.38 12.17 -23.50
C LEU A 263 2.83 13.58 -23.12
N PRO A 264 4.05 14.03 -23.46
CA PRO A 264 4.46 15.39 -23.16
C PRO A 264 3.52 16.37 -23.86
N LEU A 265 2.86 17.22 -23.07
CA LEU A 265 2.05 18.32 -23.58
C LEU A 265 2.94 19.21 -24.48
N PRO A 266 2.45 19.63 -25.66
CA PRO A 266 3.20 20.55 -26.50
C PRO A 266 3.36 21.86 -25.74
N GLN A 267 4.60 22.30 -25.55
CA GLN A 267 4.90 23.60 -24.96
C GLN A 267 4.22 24.69 -25.79
N ARG A 268 3.17 25.31 -25.24
CA ARG A 268 2.63 26.55 -25.80
C ARG A 268 3.66 27.65 -25.55
N GLY A 269 4.30 28.08 -26.64
CA GLY A 269 5.21 29.23 -26.62
C GLY A 269 4.49 30.47 -26.12
N VAL A 270 5.12 31.14 -25.15
CA VAL A 270 4.78 32.50 -24.73
C VAL A 270 5.06 33.45 -25.91
N PRO A 271 4.15 34.37 -26.30
CA PRO A 271 4.48 35.38 -27.29
C PRO A 271 5.42 36.40 -26.65
N GLY A 272 6.70 36.34 -27.03
CA GLY A 272 7.71 37.33 -26.71
C GLY A 272 7.73 38.44 -27.76
N ASP A 273 7.67 39.66 -27.26
CA ASP A 273 7.69 40.95 -27.93
C ASP A 273 8.92 41.17 -28.84
N ALA A 274 8.76 42.07 -29.80
CA ALA A 274 9.67 42.36 -30.89
C ALA A 274 11.05 42.90 -30.45
N GLY A 275 12.11 42.51 -31.15
CA GLY A 275 13.43 43.11 -30.98
C GLY A 275 14.48 42.59 -31.95
N GLN A 276 14.74 43.37 -33.00
CA GLN A 276 15.78 43.21 -34.02
C GLN A 276 17.14 42.72 -33.47
N ARG A 277 17.83 41.84 -34.23
CA ARG A 277 19.21 42.05 -34.68
C ARG A 277 19.68 40.99 -35.70
N HIS A 278 20.56 41.48 -36.57
CA HIS A 278 21.11 40.91 -37.79
C HIS A 278 21.97 39.64 -37.64
N GLY A 279 21.89 38.76 -38.65
CA GLY A 279 23.02 38.49 -39.56
C GLY A 279 24.02 37.36 -39.24
N GLN A 280 24.34 36.61 -40.31
CA GLN A 280 25.45 35.66 -40.54
C GLN A 280 25.18 34.18 -40.15
N VAL A 281 24.90 33.29 -41.11
CA VAL A 281 25.75 32.64 -42.14
C VAL A 281 26.58 31.46 -41.58
N GLU A 282 26.17 30.27 -42.02
CA GLU A 282 26.88 29.01 -42.33
C GLU A 282 28.24 28.69 -41.65
N GLN A 283 28.40 27.43 -41.20
CA GLN A 283 29.13 26.40 -41.98
C GLN A 283 29.12 25.00 -41.32
N ARG A 284 29.23 24.01 -42.22
CA ARG A 284 29.19 22.54 -42.04
C ARG A 284 30.54 21.95 -41.61
N GLY A 285 30.51 20.70 -41.13
CA GLY A 285 31.64 19.75 -41.16
C GLY A 285 31.72 18.90 -39.88
N ALA A 286 31.12 17.70 -39.83
CA ALA A 286 31.61 16.41 -40.35
C ALA A 286 32.81 15.80 -39.58
N ASP A 287 32.48 14.73 -38.84
CA ASP A 287 33.16 13.43 -38.80
C ASP A 287 34.49 13.27 -38.03
N ARG A 288 34.48 12.35 -37.03
CA ARG A 288 35.37 11.16 -36.93
C ARG A 288 35.32 10.50 -35.53
N SER A 289 35.02 9.20 -35.52
CA SER A 289 35.14 8.27 -34.37
C SER A 289 36.56 7.64 -34.30
N PRO A 290 36.87 6.66 -33.40
CA PRO A 290 37.81 6.80 -32.27
C PRO A 290 39.06 5.88 -32.42
N PRO A 291 39.87 5.69 -31.35
CA PRO A 291 40.30 4.33 -31.07
C PRO A 291 40.37 3.90 -29.59
N HIS A 292 40.22 2.58 -29.43
CA HIS A 292 40.38 1.73 -28.25
C HIS A 292 41.76 1.80 -27.58
N LEU A 293 41.82 1.46 -26.28
CA LEU A 293 42.91 0.67 -25.63
C LEU A 293 42.51 0.19 -24.21
N ARG A 294 42.37 -1.13 -24.03
CA ARG A 294 42.73 -1.90 -22.80
C ARG A 294 44.12 -2.53 -23.07
N PRO A 295 44.90 -3.12 -22.13
CA PRO A 295 44.52 -3.77 -20.86
C PRO A 295 45.54 -3.68 -19.68
N ARG A 296 45.19 -4.20 -18.47
CA ARG A 296 45.88 -5.31 -17.76
C ARG A 296 45.48 -5.45 -16.28
N ALA A 297 45.39 -6.71 -15.88
CA ALA A 297 45.06 -7.24 -14.56
C ALA A 297 46.21 -7.18 -13.54
N ARG A 298 45.89 -7.27 -12.24
CA ARG A 298 46.72 -7.96 -11.23
C ARG A 298 45.85 -8.60 -10.14
N ARG A 299 45.96 -9.93 -10.01
CA ARG A 299 45.54 -10.75 -8.88
C ARG A 299 46.54 -10.60 -7.73
N ARG A 300 46.09 -10.73 -6.47
CA ARG A 300 46.88 -11.26 -5.35
C ARG A 300 46.01 -12.18 -4.49
N ASN A 301 46.44 -13.43 -4.38
CA ASN A 301 46.05 -14.39 -3.36
C ASN A 301 46.87 -14.12 -2.08
N TRP A 302 46.27 -14.38 -0.91
CA TRP A 302 46.98 -14.92 0.25
C TRP A 302 46.12 -16.04 0.85
N ALA A 303 46.78 -17.13 1.21
CA ALA A 303 46.21 -18.35 1.77
C ALA A 303 46.91 -18.68 3.10
N THR A 304 46.30 -19.64 3.82
CA THR A 304 46.79 -20.45 4.97
C THR A 304 46.55 -19.86 6.37
N GLY A 305 46.12 -20.62 7.40
CA GLY A 305 45.91 -22.06 7.60
C GLY A 305 44.80 -22.34 8.63
N ARG A 306 44.04 -23.45 8.51
CA ARG A 306 44.20 -24.79 9.12
C ARG A 306 43.88 -24.90 10.63
N GLY A 307 42.97 -25.84 10.96
CA GLY A 307 42.75 -26.44 12.29
C GLY A 307 41.29 -26.78 12.57
N ALA A 308 40.75 -27.89 12.05
CA ALA A 308 40.52 -29.17 12.77
C ALA A 308 39.31 -29.17 13.76
N ARG A 309 38.28 -29.95 13.40
CA ARG A 309 37.19 -30.54 14.24
C ARG A 309 37.78 -31.68 15.13
N PRO A 310 37.12 -32.27 16.18
CA PRO A 310 35.69 -32.69 16.21
C PRO A 310 34.93 -32.81 17.58
N CYS A 311 33.62 -33.09 17.45
CA CYS A 311 32.64 -33.83 18.29
C CYS A 311 32.82 -34.02 19.82
N ALA A 312 31.74 -33.74 20.59
CA ALA A 312 31.14 -34.61 21.65
C ALA A 312 29.88 -33.92 22.24
N ARG A 313 28.68 -34.54 22.12
CA ARG A 313 27.92 -35.29 23.17
C ARG A 313 27.43 -34.42 24.35
N GLY A 314 26.11 -34.44 24.61
CA GLY A 314 25.48 -34.07 25.90
C GLY A 314 25.91 -35.00 27.05
N PRO A 315 25.30 -34.96 28.26
CA PRO A 315 23.86 -35.24 28.43
C PRO A 315 23.25 -34.49 29.68
N PRO A 316 22.24 -34.99 30.45
CA PRO A 316 21.05 -34.19 30.80
C PRO A 316 20.81 -33.99 32.32
N SER A 317 19.83 -33.15 32.67
CA SER A 317 18.89 -33.28 33.81
C SER A 317 17.85 -32.18 33.71
#